data_AF-A0A4Q7SK20-F1
#
_entry.id   AF-A0A4Q7SK20-F1
#
_cell.length_a   1.000
_cell.length_b   1.000
_cell.length_c   1.000
_cell.angle_alpha   90.00
_cell.angle_beta   90.00
_cell.angle_gamma   90.00
#
_symmetry.space_group_name_H-M   'P 1'
#
loop_
_entity.id
_entity.type
_entity.pdbx_description
1 polymer ?
#
loop_
_entity_poly.entity_id
_entity_poly.type
_entity_poly.pdbx_seq_one_letter_code
_entity_poly.pdbx_strand_id
1 'polypeptide(L)'
;MVSVRLPLGKSLVWVLSTFVILGLPATSWIYWPAVGESGVLSPEADTIIIPMMASILLAVLLSPVVCGITWLCLRGSDNAGSPLAWDRTRPIRSSIVTLCFAIPFCFGLSLLIDEFAAPPGWHGLWWLPYTLVTLFWLAVMRGSALSKRNGR
;
A
#
# COMPACT_ATOMS: atom_id res chain seq x y z
N MET A 1 0.37 -27.42 5.00
CA MET A 1 0.39 -25.94 4.85
C MET A 1 -0.49 -25.59 3.66
N VAL A 2 -1.64 -24.95 3.90
CA VAL A 2 -2.51 -24.44 2.83
C VAL A 2 -1.82 -23.22 2.23
N SER A 3 -1.33 -23.32 0.98
CA SER A 3 -0.79 -22.16 0.28
C SER A 3 -1.90 -21.53 -0.55
N VAL A 4 -2.47 -20.43 -0.06
CA VAL A 4 -3.35 -19.59 -0.88
C VAL A 4 -2.47 -18.86 -1.89
N ARG A 5 -2.47 -19.27 -3.16
CA ARG A 5 -1.76 -18.56 -4.22
C ARG A 5 -2.66 -17.47 -4.76
N LEU A 6 -2.16 -16.24 -4.81
CA LEU A 6 -2.87 -15.17 -5.50
C LEU A 6 -2.57 -15.29 -7.00
N PRO A 7 -3.57 -15.41 -7.87
CA PRO A 7 -3.36 -15.49 -9.32
C PRO A 7 -3.06 -14.11 -9.93
N LEU A 8 -2.20 -13.32 -9.27
CA LEU A 8 -1.79 -12.00 -9.75
C LEU A 8 -0.50 -12.17 -10.56
N GLY A 9 -0.64 -12.04 -11.88
CA GLY A 9 0.52 -11.95 -12.77
C GLY A 9 1.26 -10.62 -12.60
N LYS A 10 2.52 -10.58 -13.05
CA LYS A 10 3.39 -9.38 -13.02
C LYS A 10 2.70 -8.08 -13.46
N SER A 11 1.89 -8.12 -14.51
CA SER A 11 1.17 -6.92 -15.01
C SER A 11 0.19 -6.36 -13.98
N LEU A 12 -0.60 -7.22 -13.32
CA LEU A 12 -1.54 -6.79 -12.28
C LEU A 12 -0.81 -6.24 -11.05
N VAL A 13 0.36 -6.78 -10.73
CA VAL A 13 1.19 -6.25 -9.64
C VAL A 13 1.68 -4.84 -9.95
N TRP A 14 2.08 -4.55 -11.19
CA TRP A 14 2.44 -3.20 -11.61
C TRP A 14 1.25 -2.24 -11.59
N VAL A 15 0.07 -2.69 -12.04
CA VAL A 15 -1.17 -1.92 -11.92
C VAL A 15 -1.46 -1.58 -10.45
N LEU A 16 -1.29 -2.53 -9.54
CA LEU A 16 -1.46 -2.30 -8.11
C LEU A 16 -0.46 -1.27 -7.57
N SER A 17 0.80 -1.33 -7.98
CA SER A 17 1.82 -0.33 -7.62
C SER A 17 1.46 1.06 -8.15
N THR A 18 0.89 1.17 -9.35
CA THR A 18 0.36 2.44 -9.88
C THR A 18 -0.75 2.99 -9.00
N PHE A 19 -1.66 2.14 -8.51
CA PHE A 19 -2.71 2.57 -7.58
C PHE A 19 -2.16 3.02 -6.22
N VAL A 20 -1.07 2.44 -5.73
CA VAL A 20 -0.40 2.94 -4.51
C VAL A 20 0.20 4.34 -4.74
N ILE A 21 0.79 4.59 -5.91
CA ILE A 21 1.40 5.90 -6.21
C ILE A 21 0.33 6.96 -6.46
N LEU A 22 -0.64 6.68 -7.35
CA LEU A 22 -1.65 7.64 -7.78
C LEU A 22 -2.85 7.72 -6.85
N GLY A 23 -3.08 6.69 -6.03
CA GLY A 23 -4.17 6.69 -5.06
C GLY A 23 -4.02 7.79 -4.01
N LEU A 24 -2.78 8.16 -3.65
CA LEU A 24 -2.52 9.21 -2.68
C LEU A 24 -2.98 10.61 -3.16
N PRO A 25 -2.56 11.10 -4.34
CA PRO A 25 -3.06 12.37 -4.85
C PRO A 25 -4.54 12.30 -5.24
N ALA A 26 -5.02 11.18 -5.80
CA ALA A 26 -6.44 11.02 -6.13
C ALA A 26 -7.34 11.11 -4.89
N THR A 27 -6.96 10.45 -3.80
CA THR A 27 -7.69 10.52 -2.52
C THR A 27 -7.64 11.93 -1.95
N SER A 28 -6.48 12.58 -2.01
CA SER A 28 -6.31 13.96 -1.52
C SER A 28 -7.16 14.95 -2.31
N TRP A 29 -7.31 14.76 -3.62
CA TRP A 29 -8.09 15.62 -4.51
C TRP A 29 -9.61 15.53 -4.26
N ILE A 30 -10.06 14.44 -3.63
CA ILE A 30 -11.47 14.27 -3.23
C ILE A 30 -11.66 14.72 -1.78
N TYR A 31 -10.73 14.35 -0.90
CA TYR A 31 -10.79 14.61 0.54
C TYR A 31 -10.75 16.10 0.86
N TRP A 32 -9.76 16.85 0.36
CA TRP A 32 -9.57 18.24 0.77
C TRP A 32 -10.71 19.17 0.34
N PRO A 33 -11.28 19.05 -0.87
CA PRO A 33 -12.49 19.79 -1.22
C PRO A 33 -13.68 19.49 -0.31
N ALA A 34 -13.92 18.21 0.02
CA ALA A 34 -14.99 17.82 0.94
C ALA A 34 -14.79 18.39 2.36
N VAL A 35 -13.53 18.56 2.78
CA VAL A 35 -13.20 19.24 4.05
C VAL A 35 -13.41 20.75 3.99
N GLY A 36 -13.19 21.37 2.83
CA GLY A 36 -13.57 22.76 2.60
C GLY A 36 -15.07 22.98 2.68
N GLU A 37 -15.85 22.13 2.00
CA GLU A 37 -17.31 22.22 1.97
C GLU A 37 -17.98 21.97 3.32
N SER A 38 -17.35 21.20 4.22
CA SER A 38 -17.89 20.94 5.56
C SER A 38 -17.75 22.13 6.53
N GLY A 39 -17.08 23.22 6.12
CA GLY A 39 -16.90 24.43 6.93
C GLY A 39 -15.98 24.24 8.14
N VAL A 40 -15.25 23.12 8.21
CA VAL A 40 -14.31 22.81 9.30
C VAL A 40 -13.01 23.61 9.17
N LEU A 41 -12.66 24.03 7.94
CA LEU A 41 -11.51 24.89 7.66
C LEU A 41 -11.94 26.35 7.45
N SER A 42 -11.10 27.29 7.90
CA SER A 42 -11.29 28.72 7.60
C SER A 42 -11.11 28.97 6.09
N PRO A 43 -12.06 29.64 5.41
CA PRO A 43 -12.03 29.88 3.96
C PRO A 43 -10.92 30.84 3.50
N GLU A 44 -10.22 31.50 4.42
CA GLU A 44 -9.25 32.56 4.11
C GLU A 44 -7.80 32.09 3.91
N ALA A 45 -7.51 30.83 4.21
CA ALA A 45 -6.16 30.27 4.08
C ALA A 45 -6.13 29.20 2.98
N ASP A 46 -4.98 29.06 2.29
CA ASP A 46 -4.61 28.02 1.31
C ASP A 46 -4.62 26.58 1.90
N THR A 47 -5.60 26.29 2.75
CA THR A 47 -5.75 25.11 3.59
C THR A 47 -6.02 23.83 2.80
N ILE A 48 -6.47 23.96 1.55
CA ILE A 48 -6.80 22.84 0.66
C ILE A 48 -5.70 22.63 -0.39
N ILE A 49 -5.17 23.71 -0.98
CA ILE A 49 -4.17 23.63 -2.06
C ILE A 49 -2.83 23.10 -1.55
N ILE A 50 -2.37 23.56 -0.39
CA ILE A 50 -1.10 23.13 0.21
C ILE A 50 -1.04 21.60 0.38
N PRO A 51 -2.00 20.95 1.06
CA PRO A 51 -1.92 19.51 1.24
C PRO A 51 -2.20 18.71 -0.04
N MET A 52 -2.98 19.23 -1.00
CA MET A 52 -3.11 18.62 -2.33
C MET A 52 -1.77 18.62 -3.08
N MET A 53 -1.05 19.74 -3.10
CA MET A 53 0.27 19.82 -3.75
C MET A 53 1.33 18.97 -3.01
N ALA A 54 1.26 18.92 -1.68
CA ALA A 54 2.11 18.04 -0.88
C ALA A 54 1.89 16.56 -1.24
N SER A 55 0.64 16.15 -1.51
CA SER A 55 0.30 14.78 -1.91
C SER A 55 0.91 14.41 -3.28
N ILE A 56 0.93 15.35 -4.23
CA ILE A 56 1.56 15.14 -5.55
C ILE A 56 3.07 15.01 -5.39
N LEU A 57 3.70 15.91 -4.63
CA LEU A 57 5.13 15.86 -4.36
C LEU A 57 5.51 14.52 -3.71
N LEU A 58 4.73 14.09 -2.72
CA LEU A 58 4.93 12.81 -2.04
C LEU A 58 4.78 11.63 -3.00
N ALA A 59 3.79 11.64 -3.89
CA ALA A 59 3.61 10.59 -4.90
C ALA A 59 4.82 10.50 -5.86
N VAL A 60 5.35 11.65 -6.28
CA VAL A 60 6.57 11.72 -7.12
C VAL A 60 7.78 11.14 -6.37
N LEU A 61 7.95 11.49 -5.09
CA LEU A 61 9.04 10.98 -4.25
C LEU A 61 8.90 9.48 -3.95
N LEU A 62 7.67 8.99 -3.74
CA LEU A 62 7.39 7.58 -3.48
C LEU A 62 7.50 6.71 -4.74
N SER A 63 7.27 7.29 -5.93
CA SER A 63 7.32 6.56 -7.20
C SER A 63 8.58 5.72 -7.41
N PRO A 64 9.82 6.24 -7.30
CA PRO A 64 11.02 5.43 -7.45
C PRO A 64 11.15 4.34 -6.37
N VAL A 65 10.66 4.60 -5.16
CA VAL A 65 10.69 3.64 -4.04
C VAL A 65 9.73 2.48 -4.31
N VAL A 66 8.47 2.78 -4.61
CA VAL A 66 7.43 1.79 -4.90
C VAL A 66 7.80 0.98 -6.15
N CYS A 67 8.23 1.64 -7.23
CA CYS A 67 8.69 0.97 -8.43
C CYS A 67 9.92 0.08 -8.18
N GLY A 68 10.90 0.58 -7.41
CA GLY A 68 12.10 -0.17 -7.05
C GLY A 68 11.80 -1.42 -6.23
N ILE A 69 10.96 -1.30 -5.20
CA ILE A 69 10.51 -2.43 -4.37
C ILE A 69 9.72 -3.43 -5.23
N THR A 70 8.78 -2.95 -6.04
CA THR A 70 7.96 -3.80 -6.92
C THR A 70 8.86 -4.59 -7.88
N TRP A 71 9.81 -3.91 -8.53
CA TRP A 71 10.76 -4.54 -9.43
C TRP A 71 11.63 -5.58 -8.72
N LEU A 72 12.17 -5.27 -7.54
CA LEU A 72 12.96 -6.21 -6.74
C LEU A 72 12.17 -7.46 -6.36
N CYS A 73 10.90 -7.30 -6.00
CA CYS A 73 10.01 -8.41 -5.63
C CYS A 73 9.62 -9.26 -6.85
N LEU A 74 9.46 -8.66 -8.03
CA LEU A 74 9.09 -9.35 -9.27
C LEU A 74 10.27 -9.89 -10.09
N ARG A 75 11.52 -9.48 -9.80
CA ARG A 75 12.72 -9.87 -10.56
C ARG A 75 12.94 -11.38 -10.63
N GLY A 76 12.39 -12.14 -9.69
CA GLY A 76 12.57 -13.58 -9.58
C GLY A 76 11.32 -14.43 -9.81
N SER A 77 10.12 -13.87 -9.88
CA SER A 77 8.87 -14.65 -9.91
C SER A 77 7.89 -14.05 -10.90
N ASP A 78 7.33 -14.88 -11.78
CA ASP A 78 6.28 -14.48 -12.73
C ASP A 78 4.90 -14.29 -12.07
N ASN A 79 4.72 -14.87 -10.88
CA ASN A 79 3.46 -14.84 -10.14
C ASN A 79 3.64 -14.31 -8.72
N ALA A 80 2.62 -13.63 -8.20
CA ALA A 80 2.50 -13.37 -6.78
C ALA A 80 2.39 -14.71 -6.03
N GLY A 81 3.42 -15.05 -5.26
CA GLY A 81 3.40 -16.25 -4.43
C GLY A 81 2.36 -16.17 -3.33
N SER A 82 2.31 -17.20 -2.47
CA SER A 82 1.42 -17.15 -1.31
C SER A 82 1.84 -16.03 -0.35
N PRO A 83 0.91 -15.14 0.07
CA PRO A 83 1.20 -14.08 1.03
C PRO A 83 1.56 -14.61 2.41
N LEU A 84 1.34 -15.90 2.68
CA LEU A 84 1.70 -16.64 3.90
C LEU A 84 2.85 -17.62 3.68
N ALA A 85 3.54 -17.56 2.54
CA ALA A 85 4.70 -18.41 2.31
C ALA A 85 5.80 -18.12 3.33
N TRP A 86 6.51 -19.17 3.75
CA TRP A 86 7.74 -19.09 4.52
C TRP A 86 8.74 -20.08 3.93
N ASP A 87 9.90 -19.58 3.49
CA ASP A 87 10.96 -20.43 2.97
C ASP A 87 11.89 -20.86 4.13
N ARG A 88 11.79 -22.13 4.54
CA ARG A 88 12.66 -22.72 5.57
C ARG A 88 14.11 -22.88 5.10
N THR A 89 14.37 -22.90 3.80
CA THR A 89 15.74 -23.07 3.26
C THR A 89 16.54 -21.77 3.30
N ARG A 90 15.86 -20.62 3.38
CA ARG A 90 16.47 -19.28 3.42
C ARG A 90 15.87 -18.44 4.56
N PRO A 91 16.10 -18.83 5.83
CA PRO A 91 15.42 -18.23 6.97
C PRO A 91 15.72 -16.73 7.12
N ILE A 92 16.97 -16.30 6.88
CA ILE A 92 17.38 -14.89 6.98
C ILE A 92 16.59 -14.02 5.99
N ARG A 93 16.49 -14.45 4.73
CA ARG A 93 15.72 -13.74 3.69
C ARG A 93 14.23 -13.68 4.05
N SER A 94 13.66 -14.80 4.50
CA SER A 94 12.25 -14.87 4.92
C SER A 94 11.94 -13.94 6.08
N SER A 95 12.85 -13.83 7.07
CA SER A 95 12.75 -12.89 8.18
C SER A 95 12.79 -11.46 7.70
N ILE A 96 13.80 -11.06 6.91
CA ILE A 96 13.94 -9.68 6.40
C ILE A 96 12.70 -9.27 5.60
N VAL A 97 12.23 -10.11 4.67
CA VAL A 97 11.04 -9.82 3.87
C VAL A 97 9.80 -9.71 4.76
N THR A 98 9.65 -10.56 5.77
CA THR A 98 8.53 -10.46 6.71
C THR A 98 8.62 -9.17 7.52
N LEU A 99 9.79 -8.76 8.00
CA LEU A 99 9.97 -7.49 8.70
C LEU A 99 9.61 -6.29 7.79
N CYS A 100 10.07 -6.29 6.54
CA CYS A 100 9.84 -5.18 5.61
C CYS A 100 8.37 -5.03 5.17
N PHE A 101 7.60 -6.13 5.09
CA PHE A 101 6.22 -6.07 4.57
C PHE A 101 5.15 -6.38 5.60
N ALA A 102 5.37 -7.34 6.50
CA ALA A 102 4.37 -7.72 7.49
C ALA A 102 4.28 -6.71 8.65
N ILE A 103 5.38 -6.06 9.06
CA ILE A 103 5.32 -5.03 10.10
C ILE A 103 4.50 -3.82 9.63
N PRO A 104 4.79 -3.19 8.48
CA PRO A 104 3.96 -2.08 7.99
C PRO A 104 2.52 -2.50 7.73
N PHE A 105 2.30 -3.75 7.27
CA PHE A 105 0.96 -4.29 7.09
C PHE A 105 0.20 -4.39 8.42
N CYS A 106 0.79 -4.97 9.46
CA CYS A 106 0.15 -5.09 10.78
C CYS A 106 -0.09 -3.70 11.38
N PHE A 107 0.85 -2.78 11.25
CA PHE A 107 0.69 -1.42 11.73
C PHE A 107 -0.48 -0.70 11.03
N GLY A 108 -0.55 -0.76 9.71
CA GLY A 108 -1.67 -0.19 8.95
C GLY A 108 -3.01 -0.88 9.23
N LEU A 109 -3.00 -2.19 9.50
CA LEU A 109 -4.21 -2.92 9.91
C LEU A 109 -4.67 -2.51 11.31
N SER A 110 -3.76 -2.31 12.26
CA SER A 110 -4.09 -1.79 13.59
C SER A 110 -4.70 -0.40 13.51
N LEU A 111 -4.10 0.51 12.73
CA LEU A 111 -4.66 1.85 12.51
C LEU A 111 -6.07 1.80 11.89
N LEU A 112 -6.29 0.88 10.95
CA LEU A 112 -7.61 0.70 10.35
C LEU A 112 -8.64 0.20 11.37
N ILE A 113 -8.28 -0.76 12.22
CA ILE A 113 -9.14 -1.29 13.28
C ILE A 113 -9.46 -0.20 14.32
N ASP A 114 -8.46 0.58 14.71
CA ASP A 114 -8.63 1.69 15.66
C ASP A 114 -9.59 2.75 15.09
N GLU A 115 -9.49 3.07 13.80
CA GLU A 115 -10.41 4.00 13.12
C GLU A 115 -11.86 3.49 13.12
N PHE A 116 -12.07 2.17 12.98
CA PHE A 116 -13.40 1.57 13.07
C PHE A 116 -13.95 1.48 14.51
N ALA A 117 -13.08 1.48 15.51
CA ALA A 117 -13.45 1.46 16.92
C ALA A 117 -13.69 2.87 17.49
N ALA A 118 -13.14 3.91 16.86
CA ALA A 118 -13.36 5.30 17.22
C ALA A 118 -14.78 5.76 16.84
N PRO A 119 -15.33 6.78 17.53
CA PRO A 119 -16.56 7.46 17.07
C PRO A 119 -16.38 7.90 15.62
N PRO A 120 -17.41 7.77 14.76
CA PRO A 120 -17.26 7.93 13.32
C PRO A 120 -16.72 9.33 12.97
N GLY A 121 -15.41 9.40 12.75
CA GLY A 121 -14.76 10.49 12.06
C GLY A 121 -15.02 10.29 10.58
N TRP A 122 -15.83 11.16 9.97
CA TRP A 122 -16.09 11.12 8.53
C TRP A 122 -14.79 11.18 7.70
N HIS A 123 -13.70 11.69 8.27
CA HIS A 123 -12.38 11.77 7.64
C HIS A 123 -11.74 10.42 7.31
N GLY A 124 -11.78 9.42 8.21
CA GLY A 124 -11.11 8.13 8.00
C GLY A 124 -11.71 7.31 6.87
N LEU A 125 -13.01 7.46 6.62
CA LEU A 125 -13.74 6.76 5.56
C LEU A 125 -13.23 7.11 4.16
N TRP A 126 -12.80 8.36 3.93
CA TRP A 126 -12.26 8.79 2.64
C TRP A 126 -10.89 8.19 2.33
N TRP A 127 -10.10 7.92 3.36
CA TRP A 127 -8.76 7.31 3.21
C TRP A 127 -8.80 5.79 3.13
N LEU A 128 -9.92 5.18 3.50
CA LEU A 128 -10.09 3.74 3.58
C LEU A 128 -9.76 2.99 2.27
N PRO A 129 -10.22 3.41 1.08
CA PRO A 129 -9.87 2.74 -0.16
C PRO A 129 -8.36 2.73 -0.42
N TYR A 130 -7.69 3.85 -0.16
CA TYR A 130 -6.24 3.98 -0.34
C TYR A 130 -5.46 3.11 0.65
N THR A 131 -5.88 3.08 1.91
CA THR A 131 -5.29 2.23 2.95
C THR A 131 -5.42 0.75 2.58
N LEU A 132 -6.60 0.31 2.11
CA LEU A 132 -6.83 -1.07 1.69
C LEU A 132 -5.96 -1.47 0.50
N VAL A 133 -5.84 -0.60 -0.51
CA VAL A 133 -4.96 -0.82 -1.67
C VAL A 133 -3.51 -0.97 -1.22
N THR A 134 -3.05 -0.13 -0.30
CA THR A 134 -1.68 -0.16 0.22
C THR A 134 -1.41 -1.43 1.03
N LEU A 135 -2.33 -1.82 1.91
CA LEU A 135 -2.24 -3.08 2.66
C LEU A 135 -2.23 -4.30 1.74
N PHE A 136 -3.08 -4.29 0.71
CA PHE A 136 -3.10 -5.35 -0.28
C PHE A 136 -1.78 -5.42 -1.06
N TRP A 137 -1.22 -4.27 -1.46
CA TRP A 137 0.08 -4.20 -2.11
C TRP A 137 1.21 -4.78 -1.24
N LEU A 138 1.25 -4.46 0.06
CA LEU A 138 2.23 -5.01 1.00
C LEU A 138 2.13 -6.54 1.09
N ALA A 139 0.91 -7.09 1.17
CA ALA A 139 0.68 -8.53 1.20
C ALA A 139 1.13 -9.22 -0.10
N VAL A 140 0.83 -8.61 -1.25
CA VAL A 140 1.23 -9.11 -2.58
C VAL A 140 2.76 -9.04 -2.77
N MET A 141 3.41 -7.96 -2.31
CA MET A 141 4.87 -7.83 -2.36
C MET A 141 5.56 -8.90 -1.51
N ARG A 142 5.06 -9.13 -0.28
CA ARG A 142 5.56 -10.21 0.59
C ARG A 142 5.47 -11.57 -0.11
N GLY A 143 4.30 -11.91 -0.66
CA GLY A 143 4.08 -13.16 -1.38
C GLY A 143 4.97 -13.32 -2.60
N SER A 144 5.16 -12.24 -3.36
CA SER A 144 6.02 -12.21 -4.55
C SER A 144 7.50 -12.39 -4.19
N ALA A 145 7.97 -11.71 -3.14
CA ALA A 145 9.35 -11.79 -2.67
C ALA A 145 9.72 -13.18 -2.11
N LEU A 146 8.75 -13.89 -1.51
CA LEU A 146 8.93 -15.25 -0.98
C LEU A 146 8.55 -16.36 -1.96
N SER A 147 8.01 -16.01 -3.13
CA SER A 147 7.71 -16.98 -4.18
C SER A 147 9.00 -17.66 -4.66
N LYS A 148 8.93 -18.97 -4.91
CA LYS A 148 10.06 -19.72 -5.48
C LYS A 148 10.37 -19.17 -6.86
N ARG A 149 11.66 -18.97 -7.14
CA ARG A 149 12.15 -18.62 -8.47
C ARG A 149 11.82 -19.79 -9.40
N ASN A 150 11.01 -19.60 -10.43
CA ASN A 150 10.86 -20.60 -11.49
C ASN A 150 12.19 -20.62 -12.27
N GLY A 151 13.10 -21.50 -11.84
CA GLY A 151 14.42 -21.64 -12.44
C GLY A 151 15.45 -22.08 -11.40
N ARG A 152 15.49 -23.40 -11.18
CA ARG A 152 16.36 -24.19 -10.28
C ARG A 152 15.88 -24.31 -8.84
#